data_AF-A0A7J3JE85-F1
#
_entry.id   AF-A0A7J3JE85-F1
#
_cell.length_a   1.000
_cell.length_b   1.000
_cell.length_c   1.000
_cell.angle_alpha   90.00
_cell.angle_beta   90.00
_cell.angle_gamma   90.00
#
_symmetry.space_group_name_H-M   'P 1'
#
loop_
_entity.id
_entity.type
_entity.pdbx_description
1 polymer ?
#
loop_
_entity_poly.entity_id
_entity_poly.type
_entity_poly.pdbx_seq_one_letter_code
_entity_poly.pdbx_strand_id
1 'polypeptide(L)'
;MKTALKKALSKRAITIALVALLTMTAINTYLILEGTRQANTTNVVNYDFVLSTESGTYKLKNMLTGIITEHPKSASSALTAALTLGKSVYLNPGTYELTDDVYVNNKLNAKIVSDGATIQGNGHKIVIYGNDYTTSQYGLISGLTIINGTVRVENSFATTITNTKFINASTGIEFVNTNTWSEYNKVESCQFINNTEGIAFRTPVNGTQIGNDIGNATGSYASSVIERCNFNLQDFSVGIKVEKWAEFSDSQIQNVRFWMGENEHRSNQTALYVDGSMYQTLLFGVVFECFTSDPIYIFAIDLGQNCDPAPVLDGGVSFLGNWTARIHNPFGIWLSGVGSVFEREVSVPVGVSNVYGENRTIECRPLKIFNFKPKIEVSGSFSQNEIVTVRIRIEYIDNVVSNAVTRTFNGTGSAWLTDDEMMQLYSSQSIVWSIVVDAKTNMGSTGASVKVTGYGTSG
;
A
#
# COMPACT_ATOMS: atom_id res chain seq x y z
N MET A 1 0.72 -78.49 27.98
CA MET A 1 0.88 -77.24 27.19
C MET A 1 -0.50 -76.76 26.73
N LYS A 2 -1.18 -75.97 27.56
CA LYS A 2 -2.18 -74.92 27.21
C LYS A 2 -2.78 -74.37 28.51
N THR A 3 -2.02 -73.42 29.07
CA THR A 3 -2.50 -72.20 29.78
C THR A 3 -3.50 -72.41 30.94
N ALA A 4 -3.13 -72.53 32.21
CA ALA A 4 -2.17 -71.75 33.03
C ALA A 4 -2.37 -70.22 33.04
N LEU A 5 -3.49 -69.71 32.53
CA LEU A 5 -3.84 -68.30 32.64
C LEU A 5 -5.36 -68.16 32.83
N LYS A 6 -5.80 -67.25 33.70
CA LYS A 6 -7.19 -66.79 33.92
C LYS A 6 -7.96 -67.38 35.11
N LYS A 7 -7.37 -67.43 36.30
CA LYS A 7 -8.16 -67.27 37.56
C LYS A 7 -7.27 -66.94 38.75
N ALA A 8 -6.74 -65.72 38.83
CA ALA A 8 -6.25 -65.11 40.09
C ALA A 8 -5.76 -63.67 39.88
N LEU A 9 -6.62 -62.76 39.41
CA LEU A 9 -6.52 -61.40 39.92
C LEU A 9 -7.35 -61.41 41.21
N SER A 10 -6.67 -61.64 42.35
CA SER A 10 -7.34 -61.60 43.65
C SER A 10 -8.10 -60.27 43.75
N LYS A 11 -9.29 -60.24 44.36
CA LYS A 11 -10.05 -58.98 44.54
C LYS A 11 -9.16 -57.86 45.08
N ARG A 12 -8.17 -58.21 45.93
CA ARG A 12 -7.14 -57.28 46.44
C ARG A 12 -6.25 -56.69 45.36
N ALA A 13 -5.79 -57.47 44.38
CA ALA A 13 -4.99 -56.96 43.27
C ALA A 13 -5.81 -56.01 42.38
N ILE A 14 -7.09 -56.31 42.16
CA ILE A 14 -8.01 -55.42 41.41
C ILE A 14 -8.26 -54.12 42.19
N THR A 15 -8.47 -54.20 43.52
CA THR A 15 -8.65 -53.03 44.37
C THR A 15 -7.38 -52.15 44.41
N ILE A 16 -6.19 -52.74 44.52
CA ILE A 16 -4.92 -52.01 44.49
C ILE A 16 -4.74 -51.32 43.14
N ALA A 17 -5.03 -52.01 42.03
CA ALA A 17 -4.97 -51.42 40.69
C ALA A 17 -5.96 -50.26 40.52
N LEU A 18 -7.19 -50.39 41.04
CA LEU A 18 -8.20 -49.33 41.01
C LEU A 18 -7.80 -48.10 41.84
N VAL A 19 -7.25 -48.31 43.04
CA VAL A 19 -6.75 -47.22 43.89
C VAL A 19 -5.58 -46.52 43.21
N ALA A 20 -4.63 -47.27 42.64
CA ALA A 20 -3.52 -46.67 41.90
C ALA A 20 -4.01 -45.85 40.69
N LEU A 21 -4.99 -46.36 39.93
CA LEU A 21 -5.62 -45.63 38.82
C LEU A 21 -6.34 -44.36 39.28
N LEU A 22 -7.10 -44.42 40.38
CA LEU A 22 -7.78 -43.25 40.94
C LEU A 22 -6.78 -42.20 41.43
N THR A 23 -5.71 -42.61 42.11
CA THR A 23 -4.65 -41.71 42.58
C THR A 23 -3.91 -41.09 41.39
N MET A 24 -3.56 -41.85 40.36
CA MET A 24 -2.95 -41.30 39.14
C MET A 24 -3.91 -40.38 38.39
N THR A 25 -5.21 -40.67 38.38
CA THR A 25 -6.22 -39.80 37.76
C THR A 25 -6.35 -38.49 38.54
N ALA A 26 -6.35 -38.55 39.87
CA ALA A 26 -6.38 -37.36 40.72
C ALA A 26 -5.10 -36.52 40.58
N ILE A 27 -3.92 -37.16 40.53
CA ILE A 27 -2.63 -36.49 40.28
C ILE A 27 -2.61 -35.88 38.88
N ASN A 28 -3.03 -36.60 37.84
CA ASN A 28 -3.09 -36.05 36.48
C ASN A 28 -4.11 -34.91 36.38
N THR A 29 -5.26 -35.02 37.03
CA THR A 29 -6.27 -33.95 37.07
C THR A 29 -5.72 -32.73 37.80
N TYR A 30 -5.01 -32.93 38.91
CA TYR A 30 -4.32 -31.88 39.65
C TYR A 30 -3.19 -31.24 38.84
N LEU A 31 -2.36 -32.02 38.15
CA LEU A 31 -1.29 -31.52 37.28
C LEU A 31 -1.84 -30.82 36.03
N ILE A 32 -2.98 -31.24 35.48
CA ILE A 32 -3.68 -30.54 34.42
C ILE A 32 -4.26 -29.23 34.96
N LEU A 33 -4.93 -29.23 36.11
CA LEU A 33 -5.46 -28.01 36.74
C LEU A 33 -4.37 -27.03 37.16
N GLU A 34 -3.25 -27.53 37.69
CA GLU A 34 -2.08 -26.73 38.07
C GLU A 34 -1.30 -26.27 36.85
N GLY A 35 -1.18 -27.09 35.80
CA GLY A 35 -0.64 -26.70 34.50
C GLY A 35 -1.53 -25.68 33.78
N THR A 36 -2.85 -25.74 33.96
CA THR A 36 -3.80 -24.73 33.45
C THR A 36 -3.76 -23.46 34.30
N ARG A 37 -3.59 -23.57 35.63
CA ARG A 37 -3.37 -22.43 36.53
C ARG A 37 -2.04 -21.75 36.24
N GLN A 38 -0.97 -22.52 35.99
CA GLN A 38 0.34 -22.00 35.62
C GLN A 38 0.31 -21.43 34.21
N ALA A 39 -0.33 -22.07 33.22
CA ALA A 39 -0.53 -21.47 31.89
C ALA A 39 -1.36 -20.17 31.95
N ASN A 40 -2.29 -20.05 32.90
CA ASN A 40 -3.03 -18.80 33.16
C ASN A 40 -2.23 -17.78 33.98
N THR A 41 -1.08 -18.14 34.57
CA THR A 41 -0.19 -17.22 35.31
C THR A 41 1.19 -17.00 34.65
N THR A 42 1.55 -17.75 33.60
CA THR A 42 2.83 -17.68 32.89
C THR A 42 2.76 -16.96 31.54
N ASN A 43 1.61 -16.40 31.16
CA ASN A 43 1.65 -15.19 30.35
C ASN A 43 2.14 -14.05 31.23
N VAL A 44 3.45 -14.04 31.54
CA VAL A 44 4.14 -12.78 31.84
C VAL A 44 4.12 -12.03 30.52
N VAL A 45 2.97 -11.42 30.24
CA VAL A 45 2.81 -10.49 29.14
C VAL A 45 3.85 -9.41 29.42
N ASN A 46 4.83 -9.22 28.52
CA ASN A 46 5.88 -8.19 28.60
C ASN A 46 5.26 -6.78 28.40
N TYR A 47 4.30 -6.44 29.25
CA TYR A 47 3.55 -5.19 29.26
C TYR A 47 3.55 -4.62 30.67
N ASP A 48 3.62 -3.31 30.79
CA ASP A 48 3.61 -2.61 32.08
C ASP A 48 2.27 -2.79 32.78
N PHE A 49 1.19 -2.89 31.98
CA PHE A 49 -0.17 -3.05 32.45
C PHE A 49 -0.94 -4.13 31.69
N VAL A 50 -1.87 -4.78 32.40
CA VAL A 50 -2.90 -5.64 31.81
C VAL A 50 -4.27 -5.09 32.19
N LEU A 51 -5.11 -4.86 31.20
CA LEU A 51 -6.47 -4.35 31.37
C LEU A 51 -7.49 -5.45 31.09
N SER A 52 -8.34 -5.74 32.07
CA SER A 52 -9.49 -6.65 31.92
C SER A 52 -10.81 -5.94 32.22
N THR A 53 -11.92 -6.53 31.79
CA THR A 53 -13.28 -6.07 32.09
C THR A 53 -14.02 -7.16 32.86
N GLU A 54 -14.71 -6.78 33.94
CA GLU A 54 -15.55 -7.66 34.73
C GLU A 54 -16.79 -6.90 35.21
N SER A 55 -17.98 -7.35 34.80
CA SER A 55 -19.27 -6.78 35.21
C SER A 55 -19.38 -5.25 35.00
N GLY A 56 -18.80 -4.72 33.91
CA GLY A 56 -18.82 -3.28 33.59
C GLY A 56 -17.80 -2.42 34.33
N THR A 57 -16.94 -3.04 35.15
CA THR A 57 -15.78 -2.40 35.78
C THR A 57 -14.51 -2.83 35.07
N TYR A 58 -13.65 -1.87 34.77
CA TYR A 58 -12.35 -2.13 34.16
C TYR A 58 -11.28 -2.28 35.24
N LYS A 59 -10.54 -3.38 35.21
CA LYS A 59 -9.49 -3.71 36.17
C LYS A 59 -8.14 -3.55 35.51
N LEU A 60 -7.40 -2.53 35.94
CA LEU A 60 -6.07 -2.23 35.43
C LEU A 60 -5.03 -2.79 36.42
N LYS A 61 -4.35 -3.87 36.03
CA LYS A 61 -3.29 -4.48 36.81
C LYS A 61 -1.93 -3.94 36.39
N ASN A 62 -1.19 -3.36 37.32
CA ASN A 62 0.22 -3.01 37.12
C ASN A 62 1.07 -4.29 37.26
N MET A 63 1.85 -4.63 36.24
CA MET A 63 2.58 -5.89 36.19
C MET A 63 3.88 -5.88 37.00
N LEU A 64 4.41 -4.70 37.33
CA LEU A 64 5.58 -4.54 38.20
C LEU A 64 5.21 -4.73 39.68
N THR A 65 4.11 -4.12 40.11
CA THR A 65 3.69 -4.08 41.53
C THR A 65 2.62 -5.10 41.88
N GLY A 66 1.91 -5.62 40.89
CA GLY A 66 0.75 -6.51 41.08
C GLY A 66 -0.53 -5.78 41.52
N ILE A 67 -0.48 -4.47 41.75
CA ILE A 67 -1.63 -3.67 42.21
C ILE A 67 -2.69 -3.60 41.12
N ILE A 68 -3.96 -3.78 41.50
CA ILE A 68 -5.12 -3.66 40.63
C ILE A 68 -5.86 -2.36 41.00
N THR A 69 -6.07 -1.51 40.01
CA THR A 69 -6.89 -0.30 40.12
C THR A 69 -8.20 -0.51 39.36
N GLU A 70 -9.32 -0.15 39.97
CA GLU A 70 -10.64 -0.27 39.35
C GLU A 70 -11.09 1.06 38.76
N HIS A 71 -11.56 1.01 37.52
CA HIS A 71 -12.07 2.14 36.76
C HIS A 71 -13.54 1.86 36.40
N PRO A 72 -14.50 2.46 37.13
CA PRO A 72 -15.91 2.24 36.83
C PRO A 72 -16.28 2.89 35.49
N LYS A 73 -16.88 2.13 34.58
CA LYS A 73 -17.57 2.59 33.36
C LYS A 73 -16.75 3.35 32.31
N SER A 74 -15.43 3.55 32.46
CA SER A 74 -14.63 4.23 31.44
C SER A 74 -13.33 3.47 31.15
N ALA A 75 -13.29 2.76 30.02
CA ALA A 75 -12.05 2.15 29.54
C ALA A 75 -11.04 3.23 29.15
N SER A 76 -11.53 4.40 28.70
CA SER A 76 -10.69 5.58 28.40
C SER A 76 -9.84 5.97 29.60
N SER A 77 -10.43 6.03 30.80
CA SER A 77 -9.71 6.39 32.03
C SER A 77 -8.64 5.36 32.40
N ALA A 78 -8.93 4.07 32.24
CA ALA A 78 -7.99 3.00 32.55
C ALA A 78 -6.81 2.98 31.56
N LEU A 79 -7.09 3.11 30.26
CA LEU A 79 -6.06 3.17 29.22
C LEU A 79 -5.18 4.41 29.38
N THR A 80 -5.78 5.57 29.64
CA THR A 80 -5.04 6.82 29.87
C THR A 80 -4.16 6.71 31.12
N ALA A 81 -4.65 6.12 32.21
CA ALA A 81 -3.84 5.89 33.40
C ALA A 81 -2.65 4.95 33.12
N ALA A 82 -2.90 3.82 32.43
CA ALA A 82 -1.88 2.86 32.03
C ALA A 82 -0.79 3.52 31.17
N LEU A 83 -1.21 4.29 30.18
CA LEU A 83 -0.33 4.93 29.21
C LEU A 83 0.27 6.23 29.74
N THR A 84 -0.20 6.78 30.86
CA THR A 84 0.48 7.86 31.58
C THR A 84 1.61 7.29 32.44
N LEU A 85 1.35 6.23 33.19
CA LEU A 85 2.29 5.64 34.15
C LEU A 85 3.31 4.69 33.52
N GLY A 86 2.93 3.99 32.46
CA GLY A 86 3.76 3.03 31.74
C GLY A 86 3.84 3.35 30.25
N LYS A 87 4.45 2.45 29.50
CA LYS A 87 4.57 2.52 28.04
C LYS A 87 3.65 1.52 27.36
N SER A 88 3.30 0.42 28.01
CA SER A 88 2.68 -0.72 27.35
C SER A 88 1.50 -1.28 28.13
N VAL A 89 0.38 -1.46 27.44
CA VAL A 89 -0.84 -2.07 27.98
C VAL A 89 -1.31 -3.21 27.08
N TYR A 90 -1.61 -4.35 27.71
CA TYR A 90 -2.27 -5.47 27.06
C TYR A 90 -3.74 -5.51 27.48
N LEU A 91 -4.66 -5.63 26.52
CA LEU A 91 -6.08 -5.79 26.78
C LEU A 91 -6.42 -7.27 26.65
N ASN A 92 -6.95 -7.86 27.71
CA ASN A 92 -7.54 -9.19 27.63
C ASN A 92 -8.74 -9.20 26.66
N PRO A 93 -9.11 -10.35 26.08
CA PRO A 93 -10.34 -10.45 25.30
C PRO A 93 -11.55 -9.96 26.11
N GLY A 94 -12.32 -9.06 25.51
CA GLY A 94 -13.42 -8.36 26.17
C GLY A 94 -13.88 -7.15 25.37
N THR A 95 -14.96 -6.51 25.82
CA THR A 95 -15.45 -5.24 25.25
C THR A 95 -15.10 -4.08 26.18
N TYR A 96 -14.54 -3.02 25.59
CA TYR A 96 -14.03 -1.84 26.27
C TYR A 96 -14.67 -0.59 25.69
N GLU A 97 -15.52 0.06 26.47
CA GLU A 97 -16.24 1.26 26.05
C GLU A 97 -15.43 2.52 26.36
N LEU A 98 -15.17 3.30 25.31
CA LEU A 98 -14.61 4.63 25.46
C LEU A 98 -15.74 5.62 25.77
N THR A 99 -15.49 6.48 26.76
CA THR A 99 -16.34 7.63 27.13
C THR A 99 -15.70 8.97 26.80
N ASP A 100 -14.40 8.93 26.51
CA ASP A 100 -13.52 10.06 26.22
C ASP A 100 -12.37 9.57 25.32
N ASP A 101 -11.63 10.51 24.73
CA ASP A 101 -10.43 10.18 23.99
C ASP A 101 -9.33 9.61 24.91
N VAL A 102 -8.52 8.70 24.38
CA VAL A 102 -7.35 8.12 25.05
C VAL A 102 -6.10 8.77 24.49
N TYR A 103 -5.31 9.41 25.35
CA TYR A 103 -4.10 10.12 24.92
C TYR A 103 -2.83 9.37 25.31
N VAL A 104 -1.95 9.19 24.32
CA VAL A 104 -0.59 8.67 24.45
C VAL A 104 0.37 9.81 24.12
N ASN A 105 0.63 10.64 25.12
CA ASN A 105 1.35 11.91 24.94
C ASN A 105 2.85 11.75 25.14
N ASN A 106 3.65 12.16 24.14
CA ASN A 106 5.11 12.27 24.21
C ASN A 106 5.77 10.99 24.70
N LYS A 107 5.40 9.85 24.09
CA LYS A 107 5.91 8.54 24.47
C LYS A 107 6.65 7.84 23.35
N LEU A 108 7.81 7.29 23.71
CA LEU A 108 8.57 6.36 22.91
C LEU A 108 8.16 4.93 23.23
N ASN A 109 7.98 4.10 22.20
CA ASN A 109 7.66 2.68 22.30
C ASN A 109 6.35 2.41 23.03
N ALA A 110 5.36 3.30 22.89
CA ALA A 110 4.06 3.10 23.50
C ALA A 110 3.31 1.95 22.82
N LYS A 111 2.64 1.09 23.59
CA LYS A 111 1.97 -0.12 23.05
C LYS A 111 0.57 -0.28 23.62
N ILE A 112 -0.41 -0.49 22.73
CA ILE A 112 -1.76 -0.96 23.06
C ILE A 112 -1.99 -2.22 22.25
N VAL A 113 -1.98 -3.37 22.91
CA VAL A 113 -2.03 -4.67 22.22
C VAL A 113 -3.12 -5.54 22.81
N SER A 114 -3.73 -6.37 21.96
CA SER A 114 -4.61 -7.44 22.37
C SER A 114 -4.50 -8.63 21.42
N ASP A 115 -5.09 -9.75 21.81
CA ASP A 115 -5.35 -10.91 20.95
C ASP A 115 -6.87 -11.11 20.79
N GLY A 116 -7.61 -10.03 20.52
CA GLY A 116 -9.06 -10.09 20.25
C GLY A 116 -9.96 -9.21 21.14
N ALA A 117 -9.43 -8.19 21.83
CA ALA A 117 -10.27 -7.20 22.48
C ALA A 117 -11.04 -6.34 21.47
N THR A 118 -12.27 -5.98 21.84
CA THR A 118 -13.10 -5.02 21.12
C THR A 118 -13.15 -3.71 21.88
N ILE A 119 -12.77 -2.62 21.22
CA ILE A 119 -12.96 -1.25 21.71
C ILE A 119 -14.20 -0.69 21.04
N GLN A 120 -15.21 -0.40 21.85
CA GLN A 120 -16.38 0.35 21.45
C GLN A 120 -16.04 1.84 21.58
N GLY A 121 -15.65 2.46 20.47
CA GLY A 121 -15.12 3.82 20.43
C GLY A 121 -16.16 4.90 20.70
N ASN A 122 -17.42 4.69 20.35
CA ASN A 122 -18.51 5.65 20.55
C ASN A 122 -18.22 7.07 19.99
N GLY A 123 -17.46 7.17 18.91
CA GLY A 123 -17.02 8.42 18.29
C GLY A 123 -15.71 8.98 18.87
N HIS A 124 -15.15 8.36 19.91
CA HIS A 124 -13.90 8.76 20.54
C HIS A 124 -12.66 8.18 19.85
N LYS A 125 -11.51 8.77 20.19
CA LYS A 125 -10.23 8.51 19.54
C LYS A 125 -9.22 7.88 20.50
N ILE A 126 -8.33 7.07 19.94
CA ILE A 126 -7.03 6.76 20.55
C ILE A 126 -6.01 7.63 19.83
N VAL A 127 -5.39 8.56 20.57
CA VAL A 127 -4.51 9.59 20.03
C VAL A 127 -3.07 9.30 20.45
N ILE A 128 -2.23 8.94 19.48
CA ILE A 128 -0.76 8.89 19.65
C ILE A 128 -0.22 10.25 19.26
N TYR A 129 0.26 11.01 20.25
CA TYR A 129 0.61 12.42 20.09
C TYR A 129 2.04 12.73 20.53
N GLY A 130 2.77 13.46 19.70
CA GLY A 130 4.02 14.13 20.05
C GLY A 130 3.91 15.65 19.98
N ASN A 131 4.62 16.35 20.87
CA ASN A 131 4.98 17.75 20.64
C ASN A 131 5.82 17.86 19.36
N ASP A 132 6.69 16.87 19.15
CA ASP A 132 7.42 16.66 17.91
C ASP A 132 7.68 15.14 17.67
N TYR A 133 8.25 14.83 16.52
CA TYR A 133 8.57 13.47 16.10
C TYR A 133 9.67 12.81 16.96
N THR A 134 10.42 13.56 17.77
CA THR A 134 11.45 13.03 18.68
C THR A 134 10.86 12.60 20.02
N THR A 135 9.71 13.17 20.42
CA THR A 135 9.04 12.81 21.66
C THR A 135 8.00 11.71 21.51
N SER A 136 7.49 11.47 20.29
CA SER A 136 6.56 10.38 19.97
C SER A 136 7.12 9.47 18.88
N GLN A 137 7.57 8.28 19.27
CA GLN A 137 8.19 7.33 18.34
C GLN A 137 7.80 5.88 18.62
N TYR A 138 7.77 5.07 17.57
CA TYR A 138 7.64 3.61 17.67
C TYR A 138 6.37 3.17 18.41
N GLY A 139 5.28 3.91 18.23
CA GLY A 139 3.98 3.53 18.74
C GLY A 139 3.51 2.21 18.13
N LEU A 140 2.81 1.38 18.89
CA LEU A 140 2.22 0.13 18.41
C LEU A 140 0.77 0.01 18.87
N ILE A 141 -0.13 -0.15 17.92
CA ILE A 141 -1.51 -0.59 18.15
C ILE A 141 -1.73 -1.91 17.40
N SER A 142 -2.15 -2.96 18.11
CA SER A 142 -2.26 -4.30 17.49
C SER A 142 -3.36 -5.18 18.05
N GLY A 143 -3.98 -5.96 17.16
CA GLY A 143 -4.86 -7.10 17.52
C GLY A 143 -6.19 -6.69 18.13
N LEU A 144 -6.68 -5.50 17.76
CA LEU A 144 -7.93 -4.93 18.26
C LEU A 144 -9.03 -4.99 17.20
N THR A 145 -10.28 -5.02 17.65
CA THR A 145 -11.43 -4.57 16.85
C THR A 145 -11.90 -3.23 17.41
N ILE A 146 -11.90 -2.18 16.61
CA ILE A 146 -12.33 -0.84 16.97
C ILE A 146 -13.64 -0.54 16.22
N ILE A 147 -14.72 -0.38 16.97
CA ILE A 147 -16.06 -0.10 16.43
C ILE A 147 -16.39 1.36 16.71
N ASN A 148 -16.81 2.11 15.68
CA ASN A 148 -17.16 3.52 15.78
C ASN A 148 -16.11 4.32 16.57
N GLY A 149 -14.84 4.13 16.24
CA GLY A 149 -13.72 4.80 16.90
C GLY A 149 -12.58 5.01 15.92
N THR A 150 -11.70 5.95 16.25
CA THR A 150 -10.60 6.36 15.37
C THR A 150 -9.27 6.17 16.07
N VAL A 151 -8.25 5.73 15.33
CA VAL A 151 -6.85 5.89 15.75
C VAL A 151 -6.28 7.13 15.07
N ARG A 152 -5.83 8.10 15.88
CA ARG A 152 -5.19 9.32 15.40
C ARG A 152 -3.70 9.26 15.71
N VAL A 153 -2.88 9.46 14.69
CA VAL A 153 -1.42 9.60 14.82
C VAL A 153 -1.04 11.04 14.53
N GLU A 154 -0.45 11.70 15.51
CA GLU A 154 -0.14 13.12 15.47
C GLU A 154 1.32 13.40 15.82
N ASN A 155 2.05 14.02 14.89
CA ASN A 155 3.46 14.38 15.01
C ASN A 155 4.33 13.20 15.51
N SER A 156 4.21 12.04 14.85
CA SER A 156 4.81 10.80 15.33
C SER A 156 5.65 10.10 14.27
N PHE A 157 6.79 9.56 14.70
CA PHE A 157 7.71 8.81 13.84
C PHE A 157 7.55 7.29 14.06
N ALA A 158 7.45 6.55 12.95
CA ALA A 158 7.46 5.09 12.95
C ALA A 158 6.39 4.42 13.81
N THR A 159 5.17 4.98 13.87
CA THR A 159 4.03 4.33 14.50
C THR A 159 3.52 3.18 13.62
N THR A 160 3.30 2.02 14.22
CA THR A 160 2.75 0.82 13.57
C THR A 160 1.35 0.51 14.08
N ILE A 161 0.39 0.40 13.17
CA ILE A 161 -0.96 -0.08 13.44
C ILE A 161 -1.12 -1.39 12.66
N THR A 162 -1.31 -2.50 13.36
CA THR A 162 -1.31 -3.82 12.71
C THR A 162 -2.40 -4.74 13.21
N ASN A 163 -2.83 -5.71 12.40
CA ASN A 163 -3.80 -6.75 12.76
C ASN A 163 -5.07 -6.19 13.42
N THR A 164 -5.56 -5.04 12.96
CA THR A 164 -6.64 -4.29 13.60
C THR A 164 -7.82 -4.13 12.65
N LYS A 165 -9.04 -4.27 13.16
CA LYS A 165 -10.28 -4.07 12.41
C LYS A 165 -10.92 -2.75 12.81
N PHE A 166 -11.28 -1.92 11.84
CA PHE A 166 -12.01 -0.68 12.01
C PHE A 166 -13.39 -0.84 11.38
N ILE A 167 -14.44 -0.72 12.20
CA ILE A 167 -15.81 -1.02 11.79
C ILE A 167 -16.72 0.18 12.10
N ASN A 168 -17.54 0.61 11.13
CA ASN A 168 -18.54 1.66 11.30
C ASN A 168 -17.96 2.97 11.87
N ALA A 169 -16.74 3.34 11.49
CA ALA A 169 -16.11 4.58 11.91
C ALA A 169 -16.32 5.68 10.86
N SER A 170 -16.44 6.94 11.30
CA SER A 170 -16.33 8.08 10.39
C SER A 170 -14.96 8.11 9.72
N THR A 171 -13.90 7.89 10.50
CA THR A 171 -12.54 7.67 10.00
C THR A 171 -11.89 6.55 10.80
N GLY A 172 -11.38 5.52 10.13
CA GLY A 172 -10.68 4.42 10.82
C GLY A 172 -9.34 4.88 11.41
N ILE A 173 -8.44 5.36 10.55
CA ILE A 173 -7.15 5.93 10.94
C ILE A 173 -7.03 7.34 10.37
N GLU A 174 -6.58 8.29 11.19
CA GLU A 174 -6.19 9.62 10.70
C GLU A 174 -4.74 9.94 11.09
N PHE A 175 -3.97 10.42 10.10
CA PHE A 175 -2.65 11.00 10.31
C PHE A 175 -2.79 12.51 10.24
N VAL A 176 -2.28 13.21 11.26
CA VAL A 176 -2.42 14.67 11.38
C VAL A 176 -1.11 15.30 11.82
N ASN A 177 -0.68 16.32 11.09
CA ASN A 177 0.48 17.11 11.44
C ASN A 177 0.03 18.45 12.01
N THR A 178 0.34 18.72 13.28
CA THR A 178 -0.10 19.95 13.98
C THR A 178 1.04 20.89 14.33
N ASN A 179 2.25 20.34 14.54
CA ASN A 179 3.45 21.12 14.85
C ASN A 179 4.69 20.67 14.06
N THR A 180 4.69 19.45 13.54
CA THR A 180 5.78 18.89 12.74
C THR A 180 5.21 17.83 11.78
N TRP A 181 6.02 16.90 11.31
CA TRP A 181 5.64 15.82 10.41
C TRP A 181 5.36 14.49 11.13
N SER A 182 4.79 13.53 10.41
CA SER A 182 4.58 12.15 10.87
C SER A 182 5.01 11.15 9.80
N GLU A 183 6.23 10.62 9.89
CA GLU A 183 6.85 9.80 8.84
C GLU A 183 7.14 8.37 9.29
N TYR A 184 7.46 7.51 8.32
CA TYR A 184 7.83 6.09 8.54
C TYR A 184 6.73 5.25 9.18
N ASN A 185 5.48 5.69 9.08
CA ASN A 185 4.36 5.01 9.71
C ASN A 185 3.99 3.74 8.93
N LYS A 186 3.48 2.75 9.64
CA LYS A 186 3.12 1.46 9.05
C LYS A 186 1.68 1.08 9.41
N VAL A 187 0.86 0.80 8.40
CA VAL A 187 -0.47 0.21 8.56
C VAL A 187 -0.45 -1.15 7.87
N GLU A 188 -0.57 -2.22 8.66
CA GLU A 188 -0.34 -3.59 8.17
C GLU A 188 -1.49 -4.52 8.55
N SER A 189 -1.93 -5.39 7.64
CA SER A 189 -2.90 -6.46 7.96
C SER A 189 -4.18 -5.94 8.63
N CYS A 190 -4.62 -4.72 8.28
CA CYS A 190 -5.80 -4.09 8.84
C CYS A 190 -7.04 -4.28 7.95
N GLN A 191 -8.22 -4.25 8.56
CA GLN A 191 -9.50 -4.34 7.86
C GLN A 191 -10.35 -3.11 8.14
N PHE A 192 -10.87 -2.48 7.09
CA PHE A 192 -11.75 -1.32 7.18
C PHE A 192 -13.11 -1.73 6.62
N ILE A 193 -14.14 -1.75 7.47
CA ILE A 193 -15.46 -2.28 7.13
C ILE A 193 -16.49 -1.20 7.41
N ASN A 194 -17.16 -0.74 6.35
CA ASN A 194 -18.20 0.29 6.45
C ASN A 194 -17.73 1.56 7.16
N ASN A 195 -16.54 2.05 6.80
CA ASN A 195 -16.06 3.34 7.27
C ASN A 195 -16.36 4.41 6.22
N THR A 196 -16.69 5.64 6.64
CA THR A 196 -16.81 6.77 5.69
C THR A 196 -15.44 7.08 5.09
N GLU A 197 -14.39 7.07 5.91
CA GLU A 197 -13.00 7.16 5.49
C GLU A 197 -12.22 5.99 6.14
N GLY A 198 -11.54 5.16 5.35
CA GLY A 198 -10.69 4.10 5.91
C GLY A 198 -9.45 4.68 6.58
N ILE A 199 -8.58 5.28 5.77
CA ILE A 199 -7.38 6.00 6.21
C ILE A 199 -7.41 7.42 5.63
N ALA A 200 -7.16 8.43 6.46
CA ALA A 200 -7.06 9.81 6.03
C ALA A 200 -5.72 10.45 6.40
N PHE A 201 -5.02 10.98 5.41
CA PHE A 201 -3.87 11.87 5.58
C PHE A 201 -4.38 13.29 5.52
N ARG A 202 -4.40 13.96 6.67
CA ARG A 202 -5.05 15.26 6.82
C ARG A 202 -4.16 16.40 6.36
N THR A 203 -4.82 17.46 5.92
CA THR A 203 -4.20 18.77 5.72
C THR A 203 -3.47 19.19 7.01
N PRO A 204 -2.19 19.61 6.96
CA PRO A 204 -1.46 20.04 8.15
C PRO A 204 -2.12 21.26 8.81
N VAL A 205 -2.30 21.21 10.12
CA VAL A 205 -2.88 22.30 10.90
C VAL A 205 -1.82 23.39 11.05
N ASN A 206 -2.15 24.63 10.68
CA ASN A 206 -1.25 25.79 10.68
C ASN A 206 -0.14 25.81 9.61
N GLY A 207 -0.14 24.88 8.65
CA GLY A 207 0.77 24.90 7.48
C GLY A 207 0.41 25.93 6.40
N THR A 208 -0.68 26.69 6.60
CA THR A 208 -1.08 27.81 5.76
C THR A 208 -0.60 29.13 6.35
N GLN A 209 0.14 29.89 5.55
CA GLN A 209 0.43 31.29 5.85
C GLN A 209 -0.88 32.08 6.04
N ILE A 210 -1.29 32.31 7.28
CA ILE A 210 -2.29 33.33 7.65
C ILE A 210 -1.56 34.34 8.54
N GLY A 211 -0.90 35.30 7.93
CA GLY A 211 -0.11 36.33 8.62
C GLY A 211 1.39 35.99 8.77
N ASN A 212 2.03 36.57 9.79
CA ASN A 212 3.48 36.51 10.02
C ASN A 212 3.96 35.33 10.90
N ASP A 213 3.06 34.46 11.35
CA ASP A 213 3.42 33.27 12.14
C ASP A 213 3.53 32.05 11.22
N ILE A 214 4.75 31.52 11.08
CA ILE A 214 5.03 30.30 10.32
C ILE A 214 4.74 29.12 11.25
N GLY A 215 3.63 28.40 11.01
CA GLY A 215 3.44 27.09 11.63
C GLY A 215 4.51 26.11 11.14
N ASN A 216 5.07 25.32 12.04
CA ASN A 216 6.12 24.34 11.73
C ASN A 216 5.57 23.01 11.17
N ALA A 217 4.25 22.84 11.14
CA ALA A 217 3.60 21.65 10.61
C ALA A 217 3.81 21.55 9.10
N THR A 218 4.40 20.45 8.65
CA THR A 218 4.55 20.17 7.22
C THR A 218 3.51 19.16 6.77
N GLY A 219 3.30 19.06 5.44
CA GLY A 219 2.43 18.04 4.85
C GLY A 219 2.97 16.62 4.93
N SER A 220 4.21 16.43 5.40
CA SER A 220 4.92 15.15 5.22
C SER A 220 4.34 14.01 6.04
N TYR A 221 3.94 12.97 5.32
CA TYR A 221 3.65 11.63 5.81
C TYR A 221 4.58 10.60 5.17
N ALA A 222 5.78 11.04 4.78
CA ALA A 222 6.67 10.32 3.89
C ALA A 222 7.22 8.99 4.45
N SER A 223 7.76 8.16 3.55
CA SER A 223 8.38 6.86 3.87
C SER A 223 7.46 5.89 4.62
N SER A 224 6.14 6.08 4.48
CA SER A 224 5.14 5.29 5.17
C SER A 224 4.68 4.10 4.31
N VAL A 225 4.18 3.04 4.95
CA VAL A 225 3.77 1.80 4.27
C VAL A 225 2.36 1.41 4.70
N ILE A 226 1.50 1.18 3.71
CA ILE A 226 0.19 0.55 3.89
C ILE A 226 0.26 -0.80 3.19
N GLU A 227 0.19 -1.90 3.94
CA GLU A 227 0.34 -3.24 3.36
C GLU A 227 -0.67 -4.27 3.88
N ARG A 228 -1.05 -5.21 3.00
CA ARG A 228 -1.97 -6.33 3.33
C ARG A 228 -3.29 -5.89 3.97
N CYS A 229 -3.76 -4.69 3.63
CA CYS A 229 -5.01 -4.14 4.15
C CYS A 229 -6.19 -4.46 3.22
N ASN A 230 -7.39 -4.55 3.79
CA ASN A 230 -8.63 -4.73 3.04
C ASN A 230 -9.66 -3.64 3.40
N PHE A 231 -10.27 -3.04 2.39
CA PHE A 231 -11.29 -2.01 2.53
C PHE A 231 -12.60 -2.52 1.93
N ASN A 232 -13.66 -2.64 2.73
CA ASN A 232 -15.02 -2.87 2.26
C ASN A 232 -15.80 -1.55 2.35
N LEU A 233 -16.05 -0.95 1.18
CA LEU A 233 -16.61 0.38 1.02
C LEU A 233 -18.12 0.31 0.75
N GLN A 234 -18.86 1.19 1.41
CA GLN A 234 -20.29 1.44 1.16
C GLN A 234 -20.48 2.76 0.42
N ASP A 235 -21.72 3.12 0.09
CA ASP A 235 -22.00 4.41 -0.55
C ASP A 235 -21.45 5.59 0.27
N PHE A 236 -20.98 6.63 -0.42
CA PHE A 236 -20.40 7.84 0.16
C PHE A 236 -19.14 7.59 1.01
N SER A 237 -18.33 6.60 0.62
CA SER A 237 -17.09 6.27 1.35
C SER A 237 -15.82 6.38 0.50
N VAL A 238 -14.72 6.62 1.20
CA VAL A 238 -13.37 6.69 0.66
C VAL A 238 -12.47 5.69 1.40
N GLY A 239 -11.77 4.83 0.67
CA GLY A 239 -10.84 3.87 1.27
C GLY A 239 -9.62 4.57 1.88
N ILE A 240 -8.83 5.22 1.04
CA ILE A 240 -7.68 6.03 1.44
C ILE A 240 -7.87 7.44 0.88
N LYS A 241 -7.72 8.43 1.74
CA LYS A 241 -7.88 9.85 1.40
C LYS A 241 -6.59 10.60 1.67
N VAL A 242 -6.05 11.25 0.65
CA VAL A 242 -4.93 12.20 0.78
C VAL A 242 -5.49 13.59 0.53
N GLU A 243 -5.62 14.39 1.57
CA GLU A 243 -6.17 15.75 1.47
C GLU A 243 -5.20 16.73 0.83
N LYS A 244 -5.70 17.89 0.44
CA LYS A 244 -4.89 19.02 0.02
C LYS A 244 -3.74 19.29 1.00
N TRP A 245 -2.55 19.55 0.47
CA TRP A 245 -1.31 19.79 1.24
C TRP A 245 -0.84 18.64 2.13
N ALA A 246 -1.48 17.47 2.10
CA ALA A 246 -0.92 16.24 2.66
C ALA A 246 0.02 15.59 1.65
N GLU A 247 1.16 15.09 2.10
CA GLU A 247 2.22 14.50 1.27
C GLU A 247 2.51 13.07 1.73
N PHE A 248 1.74 12.10 1.21
CA PHE A 248 2.04 10.69 1.39
C PHE A 248 3.07 10.26 0.33
N SER A 249 4.30 10.76 0.48
CA SER A 249 5.40 10.65 -0.50
C SER A 249 6.43 9.59 -0.11
N ASP A 250 7.24 9.14 -1.07
CA ASP A 250 8.27 8.09 -0.88
C ASP A 250 7.70 6.84 -0.19
N SER A 251 6.41 6.61 -0.37
CA SER A 251 5.61 5.68 0.43
C SER A 251 5.16 4.50 -0.43
N GLN A 252 4.55 3.50 0.20
CA GLN A 252 4.16 2.28 -0.52
C GLN A 252 2.77 1.81 -0.09
N ILE A 253 1.94 1.47 -1.07
CA ILE A 253 0.67 0.77 -0.89
C ILE A 253 0.82 -0.61 -1.53
N GLN A 254 0.89 -1.65 -0.71
CA GLN A 254 1.28 -3.00 -1.14
C GLN A 254 0.27 -4.07 -0.79
N ASN A 255 -0.11 -4.91 -1.75
CA ASN A 255 -1.02 -6.04 -1.52
C ASN A 255 -2.32 -5.63 -0.81
N VAL A 256 -2.83 -4.45 -1.16
CA VAL A 256 -4.06 -3.88 -0.61
C VAL A 256 -5.23 -4.23 -1.52
N ARG A 257 -6.39 -4.52 -0.91
CA ARG A 257 -7.63 -4.80 -1.63
C ARG A 257 -8.72 -3.80 -1.28
N PHE A 258 -9.43 -3.34 -2.31
CA PHE A 258 -10.61 -2.50 -2.18
C PHE A 258 -11.81 -3.23 -2.78
N TRP A 259 -12.85 -3.43 -1.96
CA TRP A 259 -14.12 -4.03 -2.33
C TRP A 259 -15.18 -2.93 -2.33
N MET A 260 -15.79 -2.75 -3.50
CA MET A 260 -16.71 -1.66 -3.81
C MET A 260 -17.92 -2.25 -4.54
N GLY A 261 -19.05 -1.56 -4.53
CA GLY A 261 -20.20 -2.02 -5.32
C GLY A 261 -20.96 -3.22 -4.73
N GLU A 262 -20.69 -3.62 -3.48
CA GLU A 262 -21.30 -4.79 -2.84
C GLU A 262 -22.70 -4.47 -2.28
N ASN A 263 -23.59 -5.47 -2.16
CA ASN A 263 -24.86 -5.38 -1.43
C ASN A 263 -25.75 -4.17 -1.77
N GLU A 264 -25.98 -3.91 -3.07
CA GLU A 264 -26.78 -2.79 -3.59
C GLU A 264 -26.16 -1.39 -3.43
N HIS A 265 -24.99 -1.26 -2.79
CA HIS A 265 -24.23 0.00 -2.71
C HIS A 265 -23.59 0.30 -4.06
N ARG A 266 -24.25 1.09 -4.89
CA ARG A 266 -23.84 1.34 -6.28
C ARG A 266 -23.31 2.75 -6.54
N SER A 267 -23.12 3.58 -5.51
CA SER A 267 -22.87 5.01 -5.73
C SER A 267 -21.86 5.72 -4.82
N ASN A 268 -21.14 6.70 -5.39
CA ASN A 268 -20.27 7.63 -4.67
C ASN A 268 -19.21 6.93 -3.81
N GLN A 269 -18.45 6.01 -4.40
CA GLN A 269 -17.42 5.26 -3.70
C GLN A 269 -16.07 5.54 -4.37
N THR A 270 -15.04 5.79 -3.57
CA THR A 270 -13.68 5.98 -4.09
C THR A 270 -12.69 5.14 -3.31
N ALA A 271 -11.93 4.27 -3.96
CA ALA A 271 -10.93 3.49 -3.24
C ALA A 271 -9.75 4.37 -2.78
N LEU A 272 -9.16 5.14 -3.69
CA LEU A 272 -8.10 6.10 -3.38
C LEU A 272 -8.46 7.50 -3.90
N TYR A 273 -8.70 8.44 -3.00
CA TYR A 273 -8.90 9.85 -3.32
C TYR A 273 -7.63 10.63 -3.05
N VAL A 274 -7.12 11.35 -4.04
CA VAL A 274 -5.86 12.09 -3.95
C VAL A 274 -6.09 13.54 -4.33
N ASP A 275 -6.12 14.44 -3.35
CA ASP A 275 -6.09 15.89 -3.54
C ASP A 275 -4.80 16.51 -2.98
N GLY A 276 -3.90 15.71 -2.41
CA GLY A 276 -2.56 16.12 -1.99
C GLY A 276 -1.46 15.56 -2.89
N SER A 277 -0.33 15.17 -2.31
CA SER A 277 0.80 14.58 -3.02
C SER A 277 0.97 13.11 -2.69
N MET A 278 1.25 12.30 -3.71
CA MET A 278 1.74 10.93 -3.59
C MET A 278 3.06 10.77 -4.36
N TYR A 279 3.97 11.74 -4.21
CA TYR A 279 5.25 11.76 -4.92
C TYR A 279 6.09 10.53 -4.61
N GLN A 280 6.59 9.85 -5.64
CA GLN A 280 7.34 8.59 -5.51
C GLN A 280 6.61 7.49 -4.73
N THR A 281 5.29 7.59 -4.58
CA THR A 281 4.52 6.57 -3.87
C THR A 281 4.10 5.45 -4.80
N LEU A 282 4.47 4.23 -4.42
CA LEU A 282 4.30 3.04 -5.24
C LEU A 282 3.04 2.27 -4.86
N LEU A 283 2.21 1.96 -5.86
CA LEU A 283 1.10 1.02 -5.75
C LEU A 283 1.56 -0.31 -6.35
N PHE A 284 1.70 -1.33 -5.51
CA PHE A 284 2.22 -2.64 -5.90
C PHE A 284 1.29 -3.76 -5.43
N GLY A 285 0.83 -4.62 -6.35
CA GLY A 285 -0.10 -5.69 -6.01
C GLY A 285 -1.46 -5.22 -5.48
N VAL A 286 -1.88 -3.99 -5.81
CA VAL A 286 -3.15 -3.41 -5.36
C VAL A 286 -4.31 -3.90 -6.23
N VAL A 287 -5.36 -4.43 -5.61
CA VAL A 287 -6.55 -4.91 -6.33
C VAL A 287 -7.75 -4.03 -6.01
N PHE A 288 -8.34 -3.46 -7.05
CA PHE A 288 -9.60 -2.74 -6.97
C PHE A 288 -10.71 -3.62 -7.56
N GLU A 289 -11.76 -3.92 -6.78
CA GLU A 289 -12.85 -4.81 -7.18
C GLU A 289 -14.19 -4.08 -7.04
N CYS A 290 -14.96 -4.00 -8.14
CA CYS A 290 -16.31 -3.46 -8.15
C CYS A 290 -17.34 -4.55 -8.50
N PHE A 291 -18.30 -4.77 -7.61
CA PHE A 291 -19.28 -5.87 -7.72
C PHE A 291 -20.64 -5.44 -8.30
N THR A 292 -20.89 -4.14 -8.49
CA THR A 292 -22.13 -3.66 -9.10
C THR A 292 -22.06 -3.70 -10.63
N SER A 293 -23.17 -4.08 -11.28
CA SER A 293 -23.27 -4.06 -12.74
C SER A 293 -23.50 -2.66 -13.32
N ASP A 294 -24.00 -1.71 -12.51
CA ASP A 294 -24.39 -0.36 -12.91
C ASP A 294 -23.80 0.69 -11.93
N PRO A 295 -22.49 1.01 -12.03
CA PRO A 295 -21.80 1.90 -11.11
C PRO A 295 -22.08 3.40 -11.38
N ILE A 296 -22.40 4.15 -10.33
CA ILE A 296 -22.68 5.60 -10.39
C ILE A 296 -21.67 6.37 -9.53
N TYR A 297 -20.69 7.06 -10.13
CA TYR A 297 -19.59 7.70 -9.39
C TYR A 297 -18.81 6.71 -8.50
N ILE A 298 -18.45 5.55 -9.06
CA ILE A 298 -17.53 4.60 -8.44
C ILE A 298 -16.16 4.70 -9.14
N PHE A 299 -15.14 5.08 -8.37
CA PHE A 299 -13.78 5.30 -8.85
C PHE A 299 -12.77 4.45 -8.08
N ALA A 300 -11.87 3.77 -8.77
CA ALA A 300 -10.76 3.10 -8.07
C ALA A 300 -9.73 4.14 -7.59
N ILE A 301 -9.40 5.11 -8.44
CA ILE A 301 -8.60 6.28 -8.06
C ILE A 301 -9.33 7.54 -8.55
N ASP A 302 -9.50 8.54 -7.69
CA ASP A 302 -10.03 9.85 -8.03
C ASP A 302 -8.98 10.94 -7.71
N LEU A 303 -8.63 11.73 -8.72
CA LEU A 303 -7.60 12.76 -8.61
C LEU A 303 -8.26 14.15 -8.50
N GLY A 304 -8.08 14.76 -7.33
CA GLY A 304 -8.50 16.11 -7.01
C GLY A 304 -7.67 17.18 -7.72
N GLN A 305 -8.16 18.41 -7.68
CA GLN A 305 -7.55 19.55 -8.38
C GLN A 305 -6.15 19.88 -7.86
N ASN A 306 -5.88 19.63 -6.59
CA ASN A 306 -4.60 19.96 -5.96
C ASN A 306 -3.62 18.76 -5.97
N CYS A 307 -3.98 17.66 -6.66
CA CYS A 307 -3.14 16.48 -6.78
C CYS A 307 -1.84 16.79 -7.53
N ASP A 308 -0.69 16.71 -6.85
CA ASP A 308 0.62 16.85 -7.50
C ASP A 308 1.75 16.16 -6.71
N PRO A 309 2.33 15.06 -7.21
CA PRO A 309 1.87 14.21 -8.31
C PRO A 309 1.01 13.04 -7.82
N ALA A 310 0.38 12.35 -8.78
CA ALA A 310 -0.35 11.11 -8.55
C ALA A 310 0.58 9.93 -8.18
N PRO A 311 0.05 8.84 -7.59
CA PRO A 311 0.84 7.64 -7.31
C PRO A 311 1.41 6.95 -8.57
N VAL A 312 2.49 6.20 -8.39
CA VAL A 312 3.09 5.32 -9.39
C VAL A 312 2.43 3.94 -9.35
N LEU A 313 1.88 3.48 -10.48
CA LEU A 313 1.27 2.16 -10.63
C LEU A 313 2.30 1.11 -11.05
N ASP A 314 2.66 0.19 -10.16
CA ASP A 314 3.62 -0.88 -10.44
C ASP A 314 2.90 -2.22 -10.74
N GLY A 315 3.68 -3.28 -10.89
CA GLY A 315 3.22 -4.64 -11.14
C GLY A 315 2.15 -5.11 -10.16
N GLY A 316 1.16 -5.81 -10.70
CA GLY A 316 0.08 -6.41 -9.91
C GLY A 316 -1.06 -5.45 -9.55
N VAL A 317 -1.03 -4.18 -9.98
CA VAL A 317 -2.21 -3.32 -9.90
C VAL A 317 -3.29 -3.84 -10.85
N SER A 318 -4.50 -4.09 -10.35
CA SER A 318 -5.61 -4.64 -11.14
C SER A 318 -6.95 -3.99 -10.83
N PHE A 319 -7.80 -3.91 -11.85
CA PHE A 319 -9.14 -3.34 -11.77
C PHE A 319 -10.15 -4.36 -12.27
N LEU A 320 -10.97 -4.89 -11.38
CA LEU A 320 -11.95 -5.94 -11.67
C LEU A 320 -13.38 -5.38 -11.61
N GLY A 321 -14.26 -5.90 -12.46
CA GLY A 321 -15.66 -5.47 -12.52
C GLY A 321 -15.93 -4.21 -13.34
N ASN A 322 -17.12 -3.64 -13.18
CA ASN A 322 -17.58 -2.45 -13.91
C ASN A 322 -17.26 -1.18 -13.11
N TRP A 323 -16.88 -0.10 -13.77
CA TRP A 323 -16.46 1.15 -13.12
C TRP A 323 -17.12 2.34 -13.80
N THR A 324 -17.40 3.42 -13.05
CA THR A 324 -17.65 4.73 -13.68
C THR A 324 -16.35 5.20 -14.33
N ALA A 325 -15.24 5.11 -13.60
CA ALA A 325 -13.90 5.15 -14.15
C ALA A 325 -12.95 4.35 -13.26
N ARG A 326 -11.94 3.70 -13.85
CA ARG A 326 -10.85 3.09 -13.06
C ARG A 326 -10.01 4.19 -12.42
N ILE A 327 -9.64 5.20 -13.21
CA ILE A 327 -8.99 6.40 -12.71
C ILE A 327 -9.78 7.59 -13.25
N HIS A 328 -10.39 8.35 -12.35
CA HIS A 328 -11.06 9.61 -12.67
C HIS A 328 -10.05 10.75 -12.54
N ASN A 329 -9.76 11.42 -13.65
CA ASN A 329 -8.71 12.44 -13.73
C ASN A 329 -9.18 13.62 -14.59
N PRO A 330 -10.13 14.42 -14.11
CA PRO A 330 -10.70 15.54 -14.88
C PRO A 330 -9.73 16.72 -15.04
N PHE A 331 -8.66 16.77 -14.24
CA PHE A 331 -7.67 17.86 -14.23
C PHE A 331 -6.40 17.55 -15.03
N GLY A 332 -6.30 16.37 -15.64
CA GLY A 332 -5.17 16.00 -16.51
C GLY A 332 -3.85 15.78 -15.76
N ILE A 333 -3.89 15.30 -14.51
CA ILE A 333 -2.71 14.98 -13.71
C ILE A 333 -1.92 13.83 -14.35
N TRP A 334 -0.60 13.91 -14.36
CA TRP A 334 0.25 12.86 -14.92
C TRP A 334 0.18 11.58 -14.07
N LEU A 335 -0.04 10.45 -14.75
CA LEU A 335 0.02 9.11 -14.17
C LEU A 335 1.31 8.43 -14.59
N SER A 336 1.99 7.81 -13.63
CA SER A 336 3.22 7.06 -13.83
C SER A 336 2.99 5.58 -13.52
N GLY A 337 3.71 4.67 -14.16
CA GLY A 337 3.69 3.25 -13.82
C GLY A 337 4.93 2.50 -14.27
N VAL A 338 5.14 1.27 -13.81
CA VAL A 338 6.28 0.43 -14.19
C VAL A 338 5.83 -0.61 -15.22
N GLY A 339 6.27 -0.47 -16.47
CA GLY A 339 6.14 -1.50 -17.52
C GLY A 339 4.80 -1.53 -18.28
N SER A 340 4.83 -1.37 -19.61
CA SER A 340 3.74 -1.58 -20.57
C SER A 340 4.31 -2.02 -21.92
N VAL A 341 3.56 -2.78 -22.73
CA VAL A 341 3.95 -3.14 -24.11
C VAL A 341 3.52 -2.02 -25.06
N PHE A 342 4.37 -1.67 -26.02
CA PHE A 342 4.04 -0.66 -27.02
C PHE A 342 4.24 -1.16 -28.45
N GLU A 343 3.40 -0.62 -29.34
CA GLU A 343 3.60 -0.57 -30.78
C GLU A 343 3.50 0.91 -31.18
N ARG A 344 4.55 1.45 -31.82
CA ARG A 344 4.60 2.84 -32.26
C ARG A 344 5.14 2.94 -33.66
N GLU A 345 4.58 3.84 -34.45
CA GLU A 345 4.92 3.95 -35.86
C GLU A 345 5.22 5.40 -36.21
N VAL A 346 6.24 5.60 -37.03
CA VAL A 346 6.60 6.91 -37.56
C VAL A 346 6.85 6.86 -39.07
N SER A 347 6.29 7.83 -39.79
CA SER A 347 6.62 8.08 -41.19
C SER A 347 7.86 8.97 -41.27
N VAL A 348 8.91 8.47 -41.91
CA VAL A 348 10.24 9.11 -41.95
C VAL A 348 10.43 9.81 -43.30
N PRO A 349 10.62 11.14 -43.32
CA PRO A 349 10.94 11.86 -44.55
C PRO A 349 12.23 11.35 -45.19
N VAL A 350 12.20 11.07 -46.49
CA VAL A 350 13.38 10.66 -47.24
C VAL A 350 14.06 11.90 -47.80
N GLY A 351 15.25 12.22 -47.28
CA GLY A 351 16.07 13.29 -47.85
C GLY A 351 16.66 12.90 -49.22
N VAL A 352 17.04 13.90 -50.02
CA VAL A 352 17.51 13.70 -51.41
C VAL A 352 19.01 14.00 -51.54
N SER A 353 19.61 13.61 -52.67
CA SER A 353 21.00 13.92 -53.02
C SER A 353 22.01 13.49 -51.95
N ASN A 354 21.81 12.30 -51.37
CA ASN A 354 22.62 11.73 -50.28
C ASN A 354 22.60 12.50 -48.95
N VAL A 355 21.66 13.42 -48.77
CA VAL A 355 21.40 14.14 -47.52
C VAL A 355 20.24 13.48 -46.79
N TYR A 356 20.39 13.25 -45.48
CA TYR A 356 19.29 12.74 -44.64
C TYR A 356 18.19 13.78 -44.49
N GLY A 357 16.95 13.31 -44.54
CA GLY A 357 15.78 14.13 -44.23
C GLY A 357 15.69 14.49 -42.75
N GLU A 358 14.62 15.19 -42.39
CA GLU A 358 14.30 15.46 -40.99
C GLU A 358 14.19 14.13 -40.21
N ASN A 359 14.75 14.11 -39.00
CA ASN A 359 14.64 12.94 -38.13
C ASN A 359 13.21 12.80 -37.56
N ARG A 360 12.87 11.56 -37.21
CA ARG A 360 11.67 11.20 -36.46
C ARG A 360 12.05 10.34 -35.28
N THR A 361 11.25 10.41 -34.22
CA THR A 361 11.51 9.68 -32.98
C THR A 361 10.37 8.75 -32.64
N ILE A 362 10.71 7.51 -32.26
CA ILE A 362 9.79 6.63 -31.53
C ILE A 362 10.09 6.78 -30.04
N GLU A 363 9.06 7.07 -29.26
CA GLU A 363 9.15 7.29 -27.82
C GLU A 363 7.92 6.72 -27.11
N CYS A 364 8.10 6.32 -25.85
CA CYS A 364 7.06 5.67 -25.04
C CYS A 364 6.72 6.48 -23.78
N ARG A 365 6.66 7.80 -23.92
CA ARG A 365 6.43 8.71 -22.79
C ARG A 365 5.09 8.40 -22.09
N PRO A 366 5.05 8.44 -20.74
CA PRO A 366 6.13 8.83 -19.81
C PRO A 366 7.10 7.69 -19.43
N LEU A 367 6.90 6.49 -19.97
CA LEU A 367 7.68 5.29 -19.69
C LEU A 367 8.98 5.27 -20.50
N LYS A 368 10.04 4.67 -19.94
CA LYS A 368 11.32 4.52 -20.62
C LYS A 368 11.33 3.24 -21.41
N ILE A 369 11.89 3.24 -22.61
CA ILE A 369 11.95 2.01 -23.41
C ILE A 369 12.96 1.06 -22.75
N PHE A 370 12.52 -0.13 -22.36
CA PHE A 370 13.39 -1.18 -21.81
C PHE A 370 13.85 -2.14 -22.89
N ASN A 371 12.97 -2.47 -23.83
CA ASN A 371 13.29 -3.28 -24.99
C ASN A 371 12.54 -2.75 -26.21
N PHE A 372 13.14 -2.91 -27.38
CA PHE A 372 12.62 -2.45 -28.64
C PHE A 372 13.08 -3.35 -29.78
N LYS A 373 12.20 -3.59 -30.75
CA LYS A 373 12.50 -4.26 -32.01
C LYS A 373 11.87 -3.45 -33.16
N PRO A 374 12.68 -2.78 -33.99
CA PRO A 374 12.20 -2.02 -35.14
C PRO A 374 11.93 -2.91 -36.35
N LYS A 375 10.85 -2.58 -37.06
CA LYS A 375 10.58 -2.97 -38.43
C LYS A 375 10.66 -1.72 -39.32
N ILE A 376 11.48 -1.78 -40.37
CA ILE A 376 11.55 -0.76 -41.42
C ILE A 376 10.71 -1.23 -42.59
N GLU A 377 9.90 -0.35 -43.14
CA GLU A 377 9.11 -0.56 -44.35
C GLU A 377 9.37 0.59 -45.32
N VAL A 378 9.74 0.26 -46.55
CA VAL A 378 9.94 1.22 -47.64
C VAL A 378 8.97 0.87 -48.76
N SER A 379 8.22 1.87 -49.22
CA SER A 379 7.19 1.69 -50.26
C SER A 379 7.19 2.85 -51.26
N GLY A 380 6.43 2.73 -52.35
CA GLY A 380 6.31 3.77 -53.38
C GLY A 380 7.11 3.46 -54.65
N SER A 381 7.28 4.48 -55.50
CA SER A 381 7.96 4.34 -56.79
C SER A 381 9.44 4.71 -56.70
N PHE A 382 10.30 3.83 -57.20
CA PHE A 382 11.74 4.02 -57.24
C PHE A 382 12.18 4.38 -58.66
N SER A 383 13.08 5.36 -58.77
CA SER A 383 13.78 5.64 -60.02
C SER A 383 14.83 4.56 -60.32
N GLN A 384 15.29 4.48 -61.57
CA GLN A 384 16.34 3.52 -61.93
C GLN A 384 17.60 3.76 -61.08
N ASN A 385 18.12 2.69 -60.46
CA ASN A 385 19.28 2.70 -59.56
C ASN A 385 19.12 3.57 -58.29
N GLU A 386 17.88 3.86 -57.89
CA GLU A 386 17.60 4.52 -56.63
C GLU A 386 17.87 3.60 -55.43
N ILE A 387 18.57 4.14 -54.42
CA ILE A 387 18.88 3.46 -53.16
C ILE A 387 18.39 4.34 -52.01
N VAL A 388 17.41 3.83 -51.27
CA VAL A 388 16.94 4.44 -50.02
C VAL A 388 17.74 3.84 -48.86
N THR A 389 18.36 4.69 -48.07
CA THR A 389 19.16 4.37 -46.89
C THR A 389 18.42 4.85 -45.65
N VAL A 390 18.03 3.94 -44.76
CA VAL A 390 17.36 4.24 -43.48
C VAL A 390 18.34 4.00 -42.35
N ARG A 391 18.43 4.95 -41.43
CA ARG A 391 19.35 4.91 -40.29
C ARG A 391 18.58 5.01 -38.98
N ILE A 392 18.89 4.11 -38.05
CA ILE A 392 18.31 4.02 -36.70
C ILE A 392 19.42 4.23 -35.68
N ARG A 393 19.13 5.02 -34.63
CA ARG A 393 19.97 5.25 -33.45
C ARG A 393 19.11 5.23 -32.19
N ILE A 394 19.75 4.98 -31.05
CA ILE A 394 19.15 5.13 -29.73
C ILE A 394 19.72 6.39 -29.09
N GLU A 395 18.85 7.24 -28.58
CA GLU A 395 19.22 8.29 -27.64
C GLU A 395 18.99 7.76 -26.22
N TYR A 396 20.01 7.85 -25.37
CA TYR A 396 19.94 7.47 -23.97
C TYR A 396 19.57 8.66 -23.09
N ILE A 397 19.14 8.38 -21.85
CA ILE A 397 18.70 9.41 -20.89
C ILE A 397 19.80 10.40 -20.49
N ASP A 398 21.07 10.04 -20.67
CA ASP A 398 22.24 10.89 -20.46
C ASP A 398 22.60 11.75 -21.69
N ASN A 399 21.73 11.75 -22.72
CA ASN A 399 21.89 12.39 -24.02
C ASN A 399 23.03 11.80 -24.89
N VAL A 400 23.57 10.64 -24.53
CA VAL A 400 24.47 9.89 -25.42
C VAL A 400 23.64 9.26 -26.54
N VAL A 401 24.12 9.35 -27.77
CA VAL A 401 23.50 8.70 -28.93
C VAL A 401 24.34 7.48 -29.33
N SER A 402 23.69 6.33 -29.51
CA SER A 402 24.35 5.09 -29.86
C SER A 402 24.93 5.09 -31.28
N ASN A 403 25.74 4.07 -31.58
CA ASN A 403 26.18 3.81 -32.94
C ASN A 403 24.97 3.58 -33.86
N ALA A 404 25.09 4.03 -35.10
CA ALA A 404 24.01 3.95 -36.06
C ALA A 404 23.96 2.57 -36.74
N VAL A 405 22.76 1.99 -36.82
CA VAL A 405 22.47 0.89 -37.74
C VAL A 405 21.85 1.46 -39.01
N THR A 406 22.33 0.99 -40.16
CA THR A 406 21.88 1.47 -41.47
C THR A 406 21.42 0.32 -42.34
N ARG A 407 20.23 0.45 -42.95
CA ARG A 407 19.67 -0.49 -43.92
C ARG A 407 19.41 0.19 -45.25
N THR A 408 19.68 -0.53 -46.34
CA THR A 408 19.48 -0.03 -47.70
C THR A 408 18.40 -0.82 -48.42
N PHE A 409 17.65 -0.12 -49.28
CA PHE A 409 16.55 -0.65 -50.06
C PHE A 409 16.67 -0.13 -51.50
N ASN A 410 16.58 -1.02 -52.48
CA ASN A 410 16.59 -0.71 -53.92
C ASN A 410 15.20 -0.93 -54.57
N GLY A 411 14.17 -1.04 -53.76
CA GLY A 411 12.79 -1.28 -54.13
C GLY A 411 11.87 -1.34 -52.91
N THR A 412 10.58 -1.56 -53.14
CA THR A 412 9.61 -1.73 -52.04
C THR A 412 9.91 -2.99 -51.24
N GLY A 413 9.84 -2.91 -49.92
CA GLY A 413 10.08 -4.05 -49.05
C GLY A 413 10.02 -3.67 -47.57
N SER A 414 10.17 -4.68 -46.71
CA SER A 414 10.26 -4.47 -45.27
C SER A 414 11.33 -5.37 -44.65
N ALA A 415 11.98 -4.89 -43.60
CA ALA A 415 13.02 -5.62 -42.88
C ALA A 415 12.93 -5.32 -41.38
N TRP A 416 13.01 -6.38 -40.58
CA TRP A 416 13.30 -6.26 -39.15
C TRP A 416 14.82 -6.13 -38.96
N LEU A 417 15.27 -5.35 -37.98
CA LEU A 417 16.68 -5.40 -37.61
C LEU A 417 17.02 -6.78 -37.03
N THR A 418 18.21 -7.30 -37.36
CA THR A 418 18.70 -8.57 -36.80
C THR A 418 19.15 -8.39 -35.35
N ASP A 419 19.42 -9.48 -34.64
CA ASP A 419 19.86 -9.39 -33.25
C ASP A 419 21.27 -8.78 -33.14
N ASP A 420 22.17 -9.07 -34.07
CA ASP A 420 23.49 -8.43 -34.15
C ASP A 420 23.38 -6.91 -34.35
N GLU A 421 22.41 -6.46 -35.15
CA GLU A 421 22.14 -5.03 -35.33
C GLU A 421 21.54 -4.40 -34.09
N MET A 422 20.64 -5.10 -33.39
CA MET A 422 20.11 -4.64 -32.11
C MET A 422 21.24 -4.48 -31.09
N MET A 423 22.19 -5.42 -31.02
CA MET A 423 23.35 -5.33 -30.12
C MET A 423 24.26 -4.15 -30.43
N GLN A 424 24.36 -3.73 -31.70
CA GLN A 424 25.11 -2.53 -32.08
C GLN A 424 24.44 -1.24 -31.60
N LEU A 425 23.10 -1.24 -31.49
CA LEU A 425 22.34 -0.10 -30.94
C LEU A 425 22.48 0.02 -29.42
N TYR A 426 22.72 -1.08 -28.70
CA TYR A 426 22.90 -1.11 -27.24
C TYR A 426 24.37 -0.95 -26.83
N SER A 427 24.94 0.24 -27.00
CA SER A 427 26.34 0.54 -26.66
C SER A 427 26.60 0.68 -25.15
N SER A 428 25.56 0.66 -24.31
CA SER A 428 25.66 0.70 -22.84
C SER A 428 24.43 0.05 -22.19
N GLN A 429 24.46 -0.13 -20.87
CA GLN A 429 23.30 -0.52 -20.05
C GLN A 429 22.44 0.69 -19.63
N SER A 430 22.62 1.85 -20.27
CA SER A 430 21.87 3.07 -19.97
C SER A 430 20.42 2.97 -20.46
N ILE A 431 19.57 3.82 -19.91
CA ILE A 431 18.12 3.83 -20.18
C ILE A 431 17.87 4.44 -21.55
N VAL A 432 17.11 3.74 -22.41
CA VAL A 432 16.68 4.27 -23.72
C VAL A 432 15.65 5.37 -23.53
N TRP A 433 16.00 6.58 -23.97
CA TRP A 433 15.15 7.76 -23.95
C TRP A 433 14.27 7.86 -25.20
N SER A 434 14.88 7.73 -26.38
CA SER A 434 14.18 7.80 -27.66
C SER A 434 14.89 6.97 -28.74
N ILE A 435 14.17 6.67 -29.81
CA ILE A 435 14.71 5.96 -30.97
C ILE A 435 14.62 6.88 -32.16
N VAL A 436 15.79 7.31 -32.64
CA VAL A 436 15.92 8.33 -33.68
C VAL A 436 16.08 7.65 -35.03
N VAL A 437 15.23 8.02 -35.98
CA VAL A 437 15.21 7.47 -37.33
C VAL A 437 15.31 8.61 -38.35
N ASP A 438 16.19 8.46 -39.34
CA ASP A 438 16.22 9.33 -40.52
C ASP A 438 16.49 8.51 -41.79
N ALA A 439 16.12 9.05 -42.94
CA ALA A 439 16.28 8.36 -44.22
C ALA A 439 16.81 9.31 -45.31
N LYS A 440 17.51 8.73 -46.30
CA LYS A 440 17.99 9.44 -47.50
C LYS A 440 17.92 8.58 -48.75
N THR A 441 17.88 9.22 -49.91
CA THR A 441 18.08 8.60 -51.22
C THR A 441 19.34 9.16 -51.89
N ASN A 442 19.96 8.40 -52.78
CA ASN A 442 21.02 8.88 -53.66
C ASN A 442 20.49 9.79 -54.80
N MET A 443 19.18 9.79 -55.06
CA MET A 443 18.55 10.54 -56.15
C MET A 443 18.22 11.99 -55.78
N GLY A 444 18.11 12.88 -56.77
CA GLY A 444 17.72 14.29 -56.58
C GLY A 444 16.23 14.52 -56.29
N SER A 445 15.40 13.50 -56.47
CA SER A 445 13.98 13.44 -56.12
C SER A 445 13.60 11.99 -55.87
N THR A 446 12.55 11.72 -55.08
CA THR A 446 12.09 10.36 -54.81
C THR A 446 10.56 10.30 -54.69
N GLY A 447 9.99 9.19 -55.17
CA GLY A 447 8.61 8.79 -54.87
C GLY A 447 8.53 7.69 -53.81
N ALA A 448 9.66 7.35 -53.18
CA ALA A 448 9.73 6.38 -52.09
C ALA A 448 9.34 7.02 -50.76
N SER A 449 8.73 6.23 -49.89
CA SER A 449 8.35 6.60 -48.53
C SER A 449 8.88 5.57 -47.55
N VAL A 450 9.26 6.01 -46.35
CA VAL A 450 9.79 5.17 -45.29
C VAL A 450 8.87 5.23 -44.08
N LYS A 451 8.60 4.07 -43.49
CA LYS A 451 7.84 3.91 -42.27
C LYS A 451 8.62 2.99 -41.34
N VAL A 452 8.72 3.37 -40.07
CA VAL A 452 9.36 2.54 -39.05
C VAL A 452 8.39 2.27 -37.93
N THR A 453 8.16 1.00 -37.65
CA THR A 453 7.33 0.53 -36.54
C THR A 453 8.23 -0.06 -35.47
N GLY A 454 7.91 0.27 -34.23
CA GLY A 454 8.63 -0.09 -33.03
C GLY A 454 7.79 -0.91 -32.10
N TYR A 455 8.23 -2.14 -31.81
CA TYR A 455 7.58 -3.01 -30.84
C TYR A 455 8.47 -3.16 -29.63
N GLY A 456 7.93 -3.02 -28.42
CA GLY A 456 8.78 -3.06 -27.26
C GLY A 456 8.05 -3.07 -25.93
N THR A 457 8.86 -2.99 -24.89
CA THR A 457 8.39 -2.76 -23.53
C THR A 457 8.91 -1.42 -23.06
N SER A 458 8.11 -0.71 -22.30
CA SER A 458 8.48 0.56 -21.69
C SER A 458 8.12 0.56 -20.22
N GLY A 459 8.91 1.12 -19.31
CA GLY A 459 8.51 1.27 -17.91
C GLY A 459 9.38 2.21 -17.09
#